data_AF-A0A951QQ90-F1
#
_entry.id   AF-A0A951QQ90-F1
#
_cell.length_a   1.000
_cell.length_b   1.000
_cell.length_c   1.000
_cell.angle_alpha   90.00
_cell.angle_beta   90.00
_cell.angle_gamma   90.00
#
_symmetry.space_group_name_H-M   'P 1'
#
loop_
_entity.id
_entity.type
_entity.pdbx_description
1 polymer ?
#
loop_
_entity_poly.entity_id
_entity_poly.type
_entity_poly.pdbx_seq_one_letter_code
_entity_poly.pdbx_strand_id
1 'polypeptide(L)' 'MFSSFALSSSWSTTKDQDNFYPTSLPWIQDKSDCEYRGRTWEDAKCWDKEHSPTF' A
#
# COMPACT_ATOMS: atom_id res chain seq x y z
N MET A 1 -41.43 -20.71 18.71
CA MET A 1 -41.19 -19.71 17.66
C MET A 1 -40.05 -18.83 18.14
N PHE A 2 -38.82 -19.09 17.69
CA PHE A 2 -37.65 -18.29 18.08
C PHE A 2 -37.24 -17.45 16.89
N SER A 3 -37.50 -16.14 16.92
CA SER A 3 -37.00 -15.23 15.90
C SER A 3 -36.06 -14.26 16.58
N SER A 4 -34.79 -14.66 16.59
CA SER A 4 -33.68 -13.84 17.07
C SER A 4 -33.34 -12.84 15.98
N PHE A 5 -33.62 -11.56 16.22
CA PHE A 5 -33.13 -10.48 15.37
C PHE A 5 -31.66 -10.23 15.74
N ALA A 6 -30.75 -10.65 14.86
CA ALA A 6 -29.33 -10.34 14.98
C ALA A 6 -29.11 -8.85 14.72
N LEU A 7 -28.59 -8.12 15.71
CA LEU A 7 -28.07 -6.77 15.50
C LEU A 7 -26.82 -6.89 14.61
N SER A 8 -26.97 -6.58 13.32
CA SER A 8 -25.83 -6.42 12.40
C SER A 8 -24.94 -5.30 12.91
N SER A 9 -23.74 -5.66 13.35
CA SER A 9 -22.65 -4.75 13.63
C SER A 9 -22.34 -3.94 12.37
N SER A 10 -22.54 -2.62 12.45
CA SER A 10 -22.06 -1.70 11.43
C SER A 10 -20.54 -1.62 11.56
N TRP A 11 -19.84 -2.49 10.83
CA TRP A 11 -18.39 -2.43 10.71
C TRP A 11 -18.05 -1.19 9.88
N SER A 12 -17.75 -0.09 10.56
CA SER A 12 -17.11 1.07 9.95
C SER A 12 -15.71 0.65 9.54
N THR A 13 -15.54 0.28 8.27
CA THR A 13 -14.22 0.15 7.64
C THR A 13 -13.55 1.52 7.70
N THR A 14 -12.74 1.73 8.75
CA THR A 14 -11.66 2.71 8.71
C THR A 14 -10.83 2.34 7.50
N LYS A 15 -10.87 3.18 6.45
CA LYS A 15 -9.90 3.06 5.37
C LYS A 15 -8.54 3.10 6.03
N ASP A 16 -7.85 1.97 6.01
CA ASP A 16 -6.47 1.87 6.43
C ASP A 16 -5.74 2.98 5.68
N GLN A 17 -5.21 3.94 6.43
CA GLN A 17 -4.14 4.77 5.92
C GLN A 17 -2.97 3.81 5.81
N ASP A 18 -2.95 3.10 4.68
CA ASP A 18 -1.92 2.15 4.32
C ASP A 18 -0.62 2.94 4.39
N ASN A 19 0.10 2.79 5.50
CA ASN A 19 1.27 3.60 5.81
C ASN A 19 2.39 3.06 4.93
N PHE A 20 2.37 3.47 3.65
CA PHE A 20 3.44 3.18 2.72
C PHE A 20 4.68 3.90 3.21
N TYR A 21 5.71 3.13 3.56
CA TYR A 21 7.04 3.66 3.85
C TYR A 21 7.86 3.54 2.57
N PRO A 22 7.86 4.55 1.69
CA PRO A 22 8.58 4.47 0.44
C PRO A 22 10.08 4.34 0.73
N THR A 23 10.74 3.39 0.08
CA THR A 23 12.18 3.22 0.18
C THR A 23 12.84 3.50 -1.15
N SER A 24 13.96 4.22 -1.12
CA SER A 24 14.75 4.45 -2.33
C SER A 24 15.55 3.20 -2.67
N LEU A 25 15.56 2.78 -3.93
CA LEU A 25 16.32 1.65 -4.46
C LEU A 25 17.64 2.17 -5.08
N PRO A 26 18.76 2.21 -4.33
CA PRO A 26 20.00 2.86 -4.79
C PRO A 26 20.70 2.12 -5.94
N TRP A 27 20.36 0.86 -6.19
CA TRP A 27 20.91 0.06 -7.30
C TRP A 27 20.23 0.33 -8.63
N ILE A 28 19.08 1.02 -8.66
CA ILE A 28 18.40 1.42 -9.89
C ILE A 28 18.73 2.89 -10.15
N GLN A 29 19.61 3.11 -11.14
CA GLN A 29 20.01 4.45 -11.58
C GLN A 29 19.33 4.86 -12.89
N ASP A 30 18.60 3.95 -13.52
CA ASP A 30 17.86 4.20 -14.75
C ASP A 30 16.37 4.38 -14.47
N LYS A 31 15.85 5.52 -14.94
CA LYS A 31 14.41 5.82 -14.89
C LYS A 31 13.60 4.74 -15.61
N SER A 32 14.06 4.29 -16.77
CA SER A 32 13.37 3.27 -17.56
C SER A 32 13.26 1.93 -16.84
N ASP A 33 14.32 1.49 -16.17
CA ASP A 33 14.29 0.25 -15.36
C ASP A 33 13.37 0.40 -14.13
N CYS A 34 13.40 1.57 -13.48
CA CYS A 34 12.51 1.87 -12.36
C CYS A 34 11.03 1.80 -12.77
N GLU A 35 10.66 2.48 -13.86
CA GLU A 35 9.29 2.52 -14.37
C GLU A 35 8.86 1.16 -14.95
N TYR A 36 9.77 0.44 -15.62
CA TYR A 36 9.52 -0.93 -16.12
C TYR A 36 9.16 -1.90 -15.00
N ARG A 37 9.77 -1.72 -13.82
CA ARG A 37 9.47 -2.52 -12.61
C ARG A 37 8.20 -2.08 -11.88
N GLY A 38 7.46 -1.10 -12.40
CA GLY A 38 6.25 -0.57 -11.77
C GLY A 38 6.51 0.28 -10.52
N ARG A 39 7.73 0.81 -10.38
CA ARG A 39 8.14 1.69 -9.28
C ARG A 39 8.00 3.17 -9.69
N THR A 40 8.17 4.09 -8.75
CA THR A 40 8.09 5.54 -9.03
C THR A 40 9.48 6.14 -9.14
N TRP A 41 9.77 6.90 -10.21
CA TRP A 41 11.03 7.65 -10.31
C TRP A 41 10.84 9.10 -9.85
N GLU A 42 11.57 9.51 -8.81
CA GLU A 42 11.48 10.85 -8.20
C GLU A 42 12.84 11.24 -7.60
N ASP A 43 13.24 12.51 -7.72
CA ASP A 43 14.52 13.04 -7.24
C ASP A 43 15.77 12.26 -7.71
N ALA A 44 15.76 11.85 -8.99
CA ALA A 44 16.82 11.01 -9.59
C ALA A 44 17.06 9.68 -8.85
N LYS A 45 16.03 9.19 -8.14
CA LYS A 45 16.02 7.92 -7.42
C LYS A 45 14.79 7.13 -7.78
N CYS A 46 14.93 5.81 -7.75
CA CYS A 46 13.80 4.92 -7.83
C CYS A 46 13.19 4.71 -6.44
N TRP A 47 11.89 4.92 -6.30
CA TRP A 47 11.13 4.75 -5.06
C TRP A 47 10.22 3.54 -5.17
N ASP A 48 10.40 2.64 -4.22
CA ASP A 48 9.56 1.49 -4.03
C ASP A 48 8.43 1.81 -3.05
N LYS A 49 7.19 1.57 -3.46
CA LYS A 49 5.96 1.74 -2.67
C LYS A 49 5.42 0.41 -2.12
N GLU A 50 6.13 -0.70 -2.27
CA GLU A 50 5.75 -1.98 -1.67
C GLU A 50 6.19 -2.02 -0.21
N HIS A 51 5.44 -1.39 0.69
CA HIS A 51 5.34 -1.89 2.07
C HIS A 51 3.99 -1.42 2.64
N SER A 52 2.96 -2.24 2.48
CA SER A 52 1.83 -2.22 3.41
C SER A 52 2.31 -2.87 4.71
N PRO A 53 2.10 -2.26 5.89
CA PRO A 53 2.57 -2.79 7.16
C PRO A 53 1.77 -4.02 7.65
N THR A 54 0.91 -4.62 6.82
CA THR A 54 0.17 -5.83 7.19
C THR A 54 1.08 -7.06 7.13
N PHE A 55 1.82 -7.31 8.21
CA PHE A 55 2.37 -8.63 8.54
C PHE A 55 1.35 -9.42 9.39
#